data_AF-A0A3N5NIP2-F1
#
_entry.id   AF-A0A3N5NIP2-F1
#
_cell.length_a   1.000
_cell.length_b   1.000
_cell.length_c   1.000
_cell.angle_alpha   90.00
_cell.angle_beta   90.00
_cell.angle_gamma   90.00
#
_symmetry.space_group_name_H-M   'P 1'
#
loop_
_entity.id
_entity.type
_entity.pdbx_description
1 polymer ?
#
loop_
_entity_poly.entity_id
_entity_poly.type
_entity_poly.pdbx_seq_one_letter_code
_entity_poly.pdbx_strand_id
1 'polypeptide(L)'
;NLAGVDHYQVAAILSFEGGIAVRNGCLCAHPYILRLLRVSGDEALRHQQDIVNGTRVGLPGLVRISFGCYNTREEVDHAVGVLARIAAGDVAGDYEQDPGSGAYWPRGHQPDYQRYFALQPGMPARPREHGLPRCGV
;
A
#
# COMPACT_ATOMS: atom_id res chain seq x y z
N ASN A 1 -12.26 -1.04 -6.26
CA ASN A 1 -11.02 -1.72 -6.69
C ASN A 1 -10.97 -1.78 -8.19
N LEU A 2 -9.76 -1.74 -8.76
CA LEU A 2 -9.55 -2.07 -10.17
C LEU A 2 -9.54 -3.60 -10.31
N ALA A 3 -10.35 -4.12 -11.22
CA ALA A 3 -10.45 -5.56 -11.42
C ALA A 3 -9.12 -6.11 -11.96
N GLY A 4 -8.66 -7.23 -11.42
CA GLY A 4 -7.43 -7.90 -11.86
C GLY A 4 -6.13 -7.25 -11.40
N VAL A 5 -6.17 -6.22 -10.56
CA VAL A 5 -4.96 -5.56 -10.02
C VAL A 5 -4.98 -5.60 -8.49
N ASP A 6 -3.85 -5.98 -7.90
CA ASP A 6 -3.67 -6.01 -6.45
C ASP A 6 -3.84 -4.59 -5.86
N HIS A 7 -4.56 -4.47 -4.74
CA HIS A 7 -4.84 -3.17 -4.13
C HIS A 7 -3.57 -2.45 -3.64
N TYR A 8 -2.54 -3.18 -3.21
CA TYR A 8 -1.24 -2.63 -2.86
C TYR A 8 -0.55 -2.08 -4.10
N GLN A 9 -0.64 -2.76 -5.25
CA GLN A 9 -0.04 -2.31 -6.50
C GLN A 9 -0.73 -1.05 -7.03
N VAL A 10 -2.07 -1.02 -7.04
CA VAL A 10 -2.84 0.18 -7.42
C VAL A 10 -2.43 1.37 -6.53
N ALA A 11 -2.30 1.16 -5.21
CA ALA A 11 -1.90 2.21 -4.29
C ALA A 11 -0.47 2.72 -4.56
N ALA A 12 0.46 1.82 -4.87
CA ALA A 12 1.84 2.18 -5.22
C ALA A 12 1.89 3.01 -6.50
N ILE A 13 1.23 2.58 -7.57
CA ILE A 13 1.24 3.30 -8.86
C ILE A 13 0.60 4.69 -8.71
N LEU A 14 -0.54 4.79 -8.02
CA LEU A 14 -1.17 6.09 -7.72
C LEU A 14 -0.21 7.02 -6.96
N SER A 15 0.58 6.49 -6.03
CA SER A 15 1.55 7.26 -5.26
C SER A 15 2.77 7.68 -6.08
N PHE A 16 3.45 6.74 -6.73
CA PHE A 16 4.75 6.98 -7.40
C PHE A 16 4.61 7.62 -8.78
N GLU A 17 3.58 7.28 -9.55
CA GLU A 17 3.36 7.85 -10.89
C GLU A 17 2.31 8.95 -10.87
N GLY A 18 1.29 8.81 -10.03
CA GLY A 18 0.19 9.78 -9.96
C GLY A 18 0.42 10.93 -8.98
N GLY A 19 1.33 10.80 -8.02
CA GLY A 19 1.47 11.75 -6.90
C GLY A 19 0.24 11.78 -5.98
N ILE A 20 -0.58 10.72 -6.00
CA ILE A 20 -1.85 10.63 -5.28
C ILE A 20 -1.73 9.64 -4.14
N ALA A 21 -1.74 10.16 -2.91
CA ALA A 21 -1.75 9.33 -1.71
C ALA A 21 -3.15 8.72 -1.46
N VAL A 22 -3.20 7.41 -1.25
CA VAL A 22 -4.45 6.67 -0.98
C VAL A 22 -4.34 5.80 0.26
N ARG A 23 -5.49 5.41 0.82
CA ARG A 23 -5.55 4.36 1.84
C ARG A 23 -5.82 3.02 1.16
N ASN A 24 -5.12 1.97 1.57
CA ASN A 24 -5.40 0.62 1.08
C ASN A 24 -5.32 -0.45 2.19
N GLY A 25 -5.92 -1.61 1.94
CA GLY A 25 -6.00 -2.75 2.88
C GLY A 25 -7.41 -3.02 3.40
N CYS A 26 -7.53 -3.80 4.47
CA CYS A 26 -8.82 -4.12 5.12
C CYS A 26 -9.38 -3.02 6.05
N LEU A 27 -8.68 -1.89 6.21
CA LEU A 27 -9.08 -0.72 7.00
C LEU A 27 -9.48 -1.07 8.46
N CYS A 28 -10.08 -0.15 9.22
CA CYS A 28 -10.57 -0.45 10.59
C CYS A 28 -11.84 -1.34 10.60
N ALA A 29 -12.40 -1.68 9.44
CA ALA A 29 -13.65 -2.39 9.28
C ALA A 29 -13.45 -3.82 8.72
N HIS A 30 -12.42 -4.52 9.18
CA HIS A 30 -12.00 -5.84 8.66
C HIS A 30 -13.17 -6.82 8.44
N PRO A 31 -14.09 -7.07 9.41
CA PRO A 31 -15.17 -8.05 9.21
C PRO A 31 -16.12 -7.67 8.06
N TYR A 32 -16.36 -6.37 7.87
CA TYR A 32 -17.20 -5.87 6.79
C TYR A 32 -16.53 -6.03 5.43
N ILE A 33 -15.24 -5.71 5.33
CA ILE A 33 -14.47 -5.83 4.09
C ILE A 33 -14.39 -7.28 3.63
N LEU A 34 -14.13 -8.22 4.54
CA LEU A 34 -14.12 -9.65 4.22
C LEU A 34 -15.46 -10.10 3.63
N ARG A 35 -16.58 -9.66 4.22
CA ARG A 35 -17.92 -9.96 3.70
C ARG A 35 -18.17 -9.33 2.33
N LEU A 36 -17.75 -8.08 2.12
CA LEU A 36 -17.92 -7.37 0.84
C LEU A 36 -17.11 -8.04 -0.28
N LEU A 37 -15.89 -8.48 0.03
CA LEU A 37 -15.01 -9.20 -0.88
C LEU A 37 -15.33 -10.69 -1.00
N ARG A 38 -16.35 -11.16 -0.26
CA ARG A 38 -16.79 -12.57 -0.24
C ARG A 38 -15.67 -13.55 0.14
N VAL A 39 -14.77 -13.11 1.02
CA VAL A 39 -13.70 -13.94 1.58
C VAL A 39 -14.33 -15.00 2.48
N SER A 40 -13.98 -16.27 2.26
CA SER A 40 -14.49 -17.39 3.07
C SER A 40 -13.82 -17.44 4.44
N GLY A 41 -14.40 -18.21 5.38
CA GLY A 41 -13.78 -18.44 6.69
C GLY A 41 -12.39 -19.08 6.58
N ASP A 42 -12.24 -20.10 5.74
CA ASP A 42 -10.97 -20.79 5.52
C ASP A 42 -9.93 -19.87 4.87
N GLU A 43 -10.36 -18.99 3.96
CA GLU A 43 -9.50 -17.99 3.37
C GLU A 43 -9.06 -16.94 4.40
N ALA A 44 -9.97 -16.46 5.25
CA ALA A 44 -9.63 -15.52 6.32
C ALA A 44 -8.64 -16.13 7.34
N LEU A 45 -8.79 -17.42 7.68
CA LEU A 45 -7.85 -18.13 8.55
C LEU A 45 -6.46 -18.29 7.91
N ARG A 46 -6.39 -18.58 6.61
CA ARG A 46 -5.12 -18.60 5.85
C ARG A 46 -4.44 -17.23 5.89
N HIS A 47 -5.17 -16.18 5.56
CA HIS A 47 -4.67 -14.79 5.63
C HIS A 47 -4.16 -14.42 7.03
N GLN A 48 -4.84 -14.87 8.09
CA GLN A 48 -4.38 -14.68 9.46
C GLN A 48 -3.04 -15.40 9.71
N GLN A 49 -2.89 -16.64 9.22
CA GLN A 49 -1.66 -17.41 9.35
C GLN A 49 -0.51 -16.76 8.57
N ASP A 50 -0.78 -16.26 7.36
CA ASP A 50 0.17 -15.53 6.53
C ASP A 50 0.72 -14.29 7.26
N ILE A 51 -0.15 -13.51 7.90
CA ILE A 51 0.25 -12.37 8.75
C ILE A 51 1.14 -12.83 9.91
N VAL A 52 0.78 -13.93 10.57
CA VAL A 52 1.57 -14.50 11.67
C VAL A 52 2.96 -14.94 11.20
N ASN A 53 3.04 -15.49 9.98
CA ASN A 53 4.28 -15.90 9.31
C ASN A 53 5.09 -14.71 8.75
N GLY A 54 4.58 -13.48 8.90
CA GLY A 54 5.29 -12.26 8.53
C GLY A 54 5.09 -11.84 7.08
N THR A 55 4.13 -12.42 6.36
CA THR A 55 3.78 -12.01 4.99
C THR A 55 2.40 -11.33 4.95
N ARG A 56 2.29 -10.30 4.12
CA ARG A 56 1.05 -9.58 3.81
C ARG A 56 0.70 -9.66 2.33
N VAL A 57 1.41 -10.49 1.58
CA VAL A 57 1.16 -10.75 0.16
C VAL A 57 -0.20 -11.41 0.00
N GLY A 58 -1.01 -10.94 -0.94
CA GLY A 58 -2.31 -11.53 -1.27
C GLY A 58 -3.40 -11.30 -0.23
N LEU A 59 -3.15 -10.50 0.81
CA LEU A 59 -4.19 -10.15 1.77
C LEU A 59 -5.35 -9.42 1.08
N PRO A 60 -6.59 -9.65 1.51
CA PRO A 60 -7.74 -8.99 0.94
C PRO A 60 -7.72 -7.52 1.35
N GLY A 61 -8.21 -6.64 0.48
CA GLY A 61 -8.28 -5.23 0.78
C GLY A 61 -8.93 -4.40 -0.31
N LEU A 62 -9.16 -3.14 0.02
CA LEU A 62 -9.68 -2.15 -0.91
C LEU A 62 -8.69 -1.00 -1.07
N VAL A 63 -8.75 -0.30 -2.20
CA VAL A 63 -8.21 1.06 -2.32
C VAL A 63 -9.33 2.06 -2.06
N ARG A 64 -9.05 3.06 -1.23
CA ARG A 64 -9.93 4.20 -0.95
C ARG A 64 -9.22 5.51 -1.27
N ILE A 65 -9.74 6.20 -2.28
CA ILE A 65 -9.42 7.60 -2.58
C ILE A 65 -10.37 8.50 -1.78
N SER A 66 -9.85 9.61 -1.26
CA SER A 66 -10.61 10.58 -0.48
C SER A 66 -10.43 11.97 -1.10
N PHE A 67 -11.55 12.65 -1.36
CA PHE A 67 -11.57 14.03 -1.82
C PHE A 67 -11.89 14.96 -0.64
N GLY A 68 -11.17 16.06 -0.54
CA GLY A 68 -11.45 17.18 0.35
C GLY A 68 -12.25 18.27 -0.37
N CYS A 69 -12.76 19.23 0.40
CA CYS A 69 -13.49 20.40 -0.14
C CYS A 69 -12.63 21.36 -0.94
N TYR A 70 -11.31 21.21 -0.88
CA TYR A 70 -10.32 22.01 -1.61
C TYR A 70 -9.90 21.36 -2.93
N ASN A 71 -10.37 20.15 -3.25
CA ASN A 71 -9.99 19.52 -4.51
C ASN A 71 -10.65 20.21 -5.71
N THR A 72 -9.89 20.37 -6.78
CA THR A 72 -10.41 20.90 -8.06
C THR A 72 -10.87 19.77 -8.97
N ARG A 73 -11.60 20.13 -10.03
CA ARG A 73 -12.04 19.12 -11.03
C ARG A 73 -10.84 18.55 -11.78
N GLU A 74 -9.84 19.36 -12.05
CA GLU A 74 -8.61 18.97 -12.74
C GLU A 74 -7.84 17.92 -11.94
N GLU A 75 -7.81 18.03 -10.60
CA GLU A 75 -7.20 17.02 -9.73
C GLU A 75 -7.99 15.69 -9.75
N VAL A 76 -9.33 15.76 -9.82
CA VAL A 76 -10.18 14.58 -9.98
C VAL A 76 -9.93 13.91 -11.33
N ASP A 77 -9.87 14.70 -12.40
CA ASP A 77 -9.62 14.22 -13.77
C ASP A 77 -8.23 13.59 -13.88
N HIS A 78 -7.22 14.17 -13.23
CA HIS A 78 -5.89 13.58 -13.12
C HIS A 78 -5.93 12.21 -12.43
N ALA A 79 -6.63 12.10 -11.28
CA ALA A 79 -6.78 10.83 -10.58
C ALA A 79 -7.50 9.77 -11.43
N VAL A 80 -8.56 10.16 -12.15
CA VAL A 80 -9.27 9.27 -13.09
C VAL A 80 -8.36 8.84 -14.23
N GLY A 81 -7.55 9.75 -14.79
CA GLY A 81 -6.58 9.45 -15.85
C GLY A 81 -5.55 8.41 -15.43
N VAL A 82 -4.97 8.55 -14.22
CA VAL A 82 -4.02 7.56 -13.69
C VAL A 82 -4.71 6.21 -13.46
N LEU A 83 -5.93 6.18 -12.90
CA LEU A 83 -6.69 4.94 -12.73
C LEU A 83 -6.99 4.24 -14.06
N ALA A 84 -7.34 5.00 -15.10
CA ALA A 84 -7.59 4.47 -16.44
C ALA A 84 -6.32 3.85 -17.05
N ARG A 85 -5.15 4.48 -16.86
CA ARG A 85 -3.85 3.92 -17.27
C ARG A 85 -3.56 2.60 -16.56
N ILE A 86 -3.74 2.54 -15.24
CA ILE A 86 -3.56 1.30 -14.46
C ILE A 86 -4.49 0.21 -14.97
N ALA A 87 -5.76 0.54 -15.23
CA ALA A 87 -6.75 -0.41 -15.76
C ALA A 87 -6.39 -0.95 -17.15
N ALA A 88 -5.70 -0.15 -17.96
CA ALA A 88 -5.18 -0.55 -19.28
C ALA A 88 -3.86 -1.34 -19.22
N GLY A 89 -3.24 -1.47 -18.04
CA GLY A 89 -1.91 -2.06 -17.88
C GLY A 89 -0.76 -1.14 -18.34
N ASP A 90 -1.04 0.15 -18.56
CA ASP A 90 -0.05 1.16 -18.94
C ASP A 90 0.69 1.70 -17.70
N VAL A 91 1.54 0.84 -17.14
CA VAL A 91 2.35 1.11 -15.95
C VAL A 91 3.80 1.28 -16.38
N ALA A 92 4.40 2.43 -16.05
CA ALA A 92 5.74 2.76 -16.53
C ALA A 92 6.85 2.12 -15.68
N GLY A 93 6.63 1.99 -14.37
CA GLY A 93 7.60 1.43 -13.44
C GLY A 93 7.55 -0.10 -13.37
N ASP A 94 8.71 -0.70 -13.11
CA ASP A 94 8.76 -2.08 -12.61
C ASP A 94 8.65 -2.05 -11.09
N TYR A 95 7.80 -2.90 -10.50
CA TYR A 95 7.47 -2.88 -9.08
C TYR A 95 7.74 -4.23 -8.43
N GLU A 96 8.33 -4.21 -7.24
CA GLU A 96 8.54 -5.37 -6.38
C GLU A 96 7.68 -5.25 -5.14
N GLN A 97 7.03 -6.35 -4.74
CA GLN A 97 6.23 -6.39 -3.53
C GLN A 97 7.11 -6.76 -2.33
N ASP A 98 7.10 -5.92 -1.30
CA ASP A 98 7.69 -6.25 -0.01
C ASP A 98 6.78 -7.22 0.75
N PRO A 99 7.23 -8.45 1.06
CA PRO A 99 6.38 -9.42 1.74
C PRO A 99 5.93 -8.95 3.12
N GLY A 100 6.79 -8.22 3.84
CA GLY A 100 6.52 -7.81 5.22
C GLY A 100 5.34 -6.85 5.34
N SER A 101 5.27 -5.86 4.47
CA SER A 101 4.21 -4.84 4.43
C SER A 101 3.08 -5.16 3.44
N GLY A 102 3.36 -5.96 2.41
CA GLY A 102 2.51 -6.17 1.24
C GLY A 102 2.60 -5.05 0.21
N ALA A 103 3.27 -3.92 0.53
CA ALA A 103 3.35 -2.76 -0.33
C ALA A 103 4.27 -3.02 -1.54
N TYR A 104 3.94 -2.40 -2.66
CA TYR A 104 4.79 -2.40 -3.85
C TYR A 104 5.71 -1.17 -3.84
N TRP A 105 6.96 -1.37 -4.25
CA TRP A 105 7.97 -0.34 -4.42
C TRP A 105 8.55 -0.43 -5.82
N PRO A 106 8.85 0.70 -6.50
CA PRO A 106 9.56 0.64 -7.77
C PRO A 106 10.92 -0.03 -7.56
N ARG A 107 11.29 -0.93 -8.48
CA ARG A 107 12.56 -1.67 -8.39
C ARG A 107 13.73 -0.68 -8.32
N GLY A 108 14.60 -0.86 -7.33
CA GLY A 108 15.75 0.02 -7.11
C GLY A 108 15.42 1.39 -6.54
N HIS A 109 14.18 1.65 -6.10
CA HIS A 109 13.82 2.91 -5.46
C HIS A 109 14.48 3.05 -4.08
N GLN A 110 15.48 3.93 -4.00
CA GLN A 110 16.08 4.34 -2.73
C GLN A 110 15.84 5.84 -2.50
N PRO A 111 14.84 6.21 -1.69
CA PRO A 111 14.63 7.61 -1.34
C PRO A 111 15.80 8.12 -0.49
N ASP A 112 16.40 9.22 -0.93
CA ASP A 112 17.43 9.92 -0.16
C ASP A 112 16.77 10.72 0.97
N TYR A 113 16.57 10.05 2.11
CA TYR A 113 16.00 10.68 3.29
C TYR A 113 16.92 11.74 3.90
N GLN A 114 18.24 11.67 3.68
CA GLN A 114 19.19 12.64 4.26
C GLN A 114 18.97 14.04 3.71
N ARG A 115 18.45 14.14 2.48
CA ARG A 115 18.04 15.40 1.87
C ARG A 115 16.92 16.13 2.62
N TYR A 116 16.04 15.39 3.32
CA TYR A 116 14.82 15.94 3.92
C TYR A 116 14.80 15.86 5.44
N PHE A 117 15.50 14.88 6.02
CA PHE A 117 15.52 14.63 7.45
C PHE A 117 16.97 14.64 7.95
N ALA A 118 17.31 15.67 8.74
CA ALA A 118 18.50 15.65 9.58
C ALA A 118 18.09 15.15 10.97
N LEU A 119 18.47 13.91 11.31
CA LEU A 119 18.59 13.54 12.72
C LEU A 119 19.71 14.41 13.30
N GLN A 120 19.53 14.93 14.50
CA GLN A 120 20.46 15.90 15.12
C GLN A 120 21.93 15.53 14.89
N PRO A 121 22.81 16.51 14.61
CA PRO A 121 24.22 16.23 14.34
C PRO A 121 24.85 15.41 15.47
N GLY A 122 25.40 14.24 15.12
CA GLY A 122 26.22 13.42 16.04
C GLY A 122 25.67 12.06 16.43
N MET A 123 24.45 11.68 16.02
CA MET A 123 23.94 10.32 16.28
C MET A 123 23.73 9.55 14.97
N PRO A 124 24.57 8.55 14.65
CA PRO A 124 24.35 7.73 13.45
C PRO A 124 23.01 7.01 13.55
N ALA A 125 22.29 6.94 12.43
CA ALA A 125 21.07 6.14 12.34
C ALA A 125 21.43 4.69 12.71
N ARG A 126 20.86 4.17 13.80
CA ARG A 126 21.04 2.77 14.17
C ARG A 126 20.17 1.92 13.25
N PRO A 127 20.74 1.00 12.47
CA PRO A 127 19.95 -0.02 11.79
C PRO A 127 19.12 -0.75 12.85
N ARG A 128 17.82 -0.95 12.59
CA ARG A 128 16.99 -1.77 13.47
C ARG A 128 17.39 -3.23 13.25
N GLU A 129 18.26 -3.75 14.11
CA GLU A 129 18.72 -5.16 14.03
C GLU A 129 17.64 -6.17 14.44
N HIS A 130 16.59 -5.73 15.13
CA HIS A 130 15.53 -6.60 15.63
C HIS A 130 14.14 -6.02 15.36
N GLY A 131 13.23 -6.89 14.91
CA GLY A 131 11.81 -6.57 14.76
C GLY A 131 11.22 -6.08 16.09
N LEU A 132 10.21 -5.21 16.00
CA LEU A 132 9.48 -4.73 17.19
C LEU A 132 9.02 -5.95 18.01
N PRO A 133 9.24 -5.99 19.34
CA PRO A 133 8.64 -7.01 20.16
C PRO A 133 7.12 -6.97 19.93
N ARG A 134 6.52 -8.14 19.72
CA ARG A 134 5.06 -8.26 19.63
C ARG A 134 4.50 -7.75 20.94
N CYS A 135 3.78 -6.63 20.91
CA CYS A 135 3.07 -6.14 22.08
C CYS A 135 1.90 -7.11 22.31
N GLY A 136 1.94 -7.88 23.42
CA GLY A 136 0.82 -8.70 23.87
C GLY A 136 0.97 -10.22 23.74
N VAL A 137 2.09 -10.79 24.21
CA VAL A 137 2.07 -12.14 24.82
C VAL A 137 2.46 -11.99 26.28
#